data_AF-A0A1H7GPW2-F1
#
_entry.id   AF-A0A1H7GPW2-F1
#
_cell.length_a   1.000
_cell.length_b   1.000
_cell.length_c   1.000
_cell.angle_alpha   90.00
_cell.angle_beta   90.00
_cell.angle_gamma   90.00
#
_symmetry.space_group_name_H-M   'P 1'
#
loop_
_entity.id
_entity.type
_entity.pdbx_description
1 polymer ?
#
loop_
_entity_poly.entity_id
_entity_poly.type
_entity_poly.pdbx_seq_one_letter_code
_entity_poly.pdbx_strand_id
1 'polypeptide(L)'
;MTIKKRLAASVMACAMVISAATAISANAKSLAEAFYSGAHIDISSTCLWSSKDYYTKTAYAGTNGYNKFHYVRATVGNPTNGDAVWADTRRCYTYIDHEWEATTSPLLCNGARWNFPTAYGFYGTN
;
A
#
# COMPACT_ATOMS: atom_id res chain seq x y z
N MET A 1 -50.23 0.44 -30.90
CA MET A 1 -48.78 0.20 -30.73
C MET A 1 -48.53 -1.31 -30.78
N THR A 2 -47.89 -1.81 -31.84
CA THR A 2 -47.80 -3.24 -32.17
C THR A 2 -46.96 -4.02 -31.15
N ILE A 3 -47.40 -5.23 -30.77
CA ILE A 3 -46.80 -6.14 -29.78
C ILE A 3 -45.27 -6.28 -29.95
N LYS A 4 -44.78 -6.24 -31.19
CA LYS A 4 -43.34 -6.28 -31.54
C LYS A 4 -42.51 -5.16 -30.90
N LYS A 5 -43.06 -3.94 -30.76
CA LYS A 5 -42.34 -2.79 -30.15
C LYS A 5 -42.18 -2.94 -28.63
N ARG A 6 -43.13 -3.60 -27.96
CA ARG A 6 -43.08 -3.85 -26.51
C ARG A 6 -42.08 -4.94 -26.15
N LEU A 7 -41.98 -5.98 -26.99
CA LEU A 7 -41.00 -7.07 -26.81
C LEU A 7 -39.57 -6.57 -27.02
N ALA A 8 -39.34 -5.75 -28.06
CA ALA A 8 -38.01 -5.17 -28.30
C ALA A 8 -37.56 -4.25 -27.16
N ALA A 9 -38.46 -3.42 -26.62
CA ALA A 9 -38.16 -2.54 -25.49
C ALA A 9 -37.82 -3.31 -24.20
N SER A 10 -38.50 -4.44 -23.95
CA SER A 10 -38.25 -5.27 -22.76
C SER A 10 -36.95 -6.08 -22.88
N VAL A 11 -36.62 -6.60 -24.07
CA VAL A 11 -35.33 -7.25 -24.33
C VAL A 11 -34.17 -6.26 -24.21
N MET A 12 -34.34 -5.04 -24.75
CA MET A 12 -33.31 -3.99 -24.68
C MET A 12 -33.10 -3.47 -23.25
N ALA A 13 -34.16 -3.37 -22.45
CA ALA A 13 -34.07 -3.04 -21.03
C ALA A 13 -33.36 -4.15 -20.21
N CYS A 14 -33.68 -5.42 -20.46
CA CYS A 14 -32.96 -6.53 -19.83
C CYS A 14 -31.47 -6.57 -20.21
N ALA A 15 -31.13 -6.33 -21.47
CA ALA A 15 -29.74 -6.28 -21.92
C ALA A 15 -28.95 -5.14 -21.25
N MET A 16 -29.58 -3.97 -21.06
CA MET A 16 -28.97 -2.84 -20.35
C MET A 16 -28.75 -3.16 -18.86
N VAL A 17 -29.70 -3.80 -18.19
CA VAL A 17 -29.56 -4.22 -16.78
C VAL A 17 -28.45 -5.27 -16.61
N ILE A 18 -28.36 -6.24 -17.54
CA ILE A 18 -27.30 -7.25 -17.52
C ILE A 18 -25.93 -6.59 -17.78
N SER A 19 -25.83 -5.65 -18.73
CA SER A 19 -24.59 -4.92 -19.01
C SER A 19 -24.14 -4.00 -17.87
N ALA A 20 -25.08 -3.40 -17.13
CA ALA A 20 -24.78 -2.61 -15.94
C ALA A 20 -24.36 -3.50 -14.76
N ALA A 21 -24.94 -4.69 -14.63
CA ALA A 21 -24.58 -5.65 -13.59
C ALA A 21 -23.21 -6.32 -13.85
N THR A 22 -22.86 -6.59 -15.12
CA THR A 22 -21.56 -7.20 -15.47
C THR A 22 -20.41 -6.18 -15.53
N ALA A 23 -20.69 -4.89 -15.74
CA ALA A 23 -19.67 -3.84 -15.72
C ALA A 23 -19.19 -3.48 -14.30
N ILE A 24 -19.99 -3.75 -13.26
CA ILE A 24 -19.66 -3.36 -11.87
C ILE A 24 -18.88 -4.45 -11.10
N SER A 25 -18.84 -5.69 -11.59
CA SER A 25 -18.27 -6.82 -10.84
C SER A 25 -17.06 -7.52 -11.47
N ALA A 26 -16.43 -6.94 -12.51
CA ALA A 26 -15.19 -7.47 -13.06
C ALA A 26 -13.97 -6.94 -12.27
N ASN A 27 -13.65 -7.65 -11.18
CA ASN A 27 -12.43 -7.58 -10.37
C ASN A 27 -12.32 -6.42 -9.36
N ALA A 28 -13.17 -6.42 -8.34
CA ALA A 28 -12.77 -5.84 -7.06
C ALA A 28 -11.59 -6.66 -6.53
N LYS A 29 -10.36 -6.12 -6.61
CA LYS A 29 -9.16 -6.77 -6.07
C LYS A 29 -9.37 -7.09 -4.59
N SER A 30 -8.89 -8.26 -4.16
CA SER A 30 -8.75 -8.49 -2.72
C SER A 30 -7.71 -7.53 -2.13
N LEU A 31 -7.77 -7.27 -0.81
CA LEU A 31 -6.79 -6.39 -0.16
C LEU A 31 -5.37 -6.94 -0.33
N ALA A 32 -5.20 -8.26 -0.30
CA ALA A 32 -3.92 -8.93 -0.52
C ALA A 32 -3.38 -8.71 -1.93
N GLU A 33 -4.23 -8.78 -2.97
CA GLU A 33 -3.82 -8.54 -4.36
C GLU A 33 -3.56 -7.08 -4.68
N ALA A 34 -4.21 -6.17 -3.94
CA ALA A 34 -3.99 -4.73 -4.09
C ALA A 34 -2.76 -4.23 -3.32
N PHE A 35 -2.31 -4.98 -2.32
CA PHE A 35 -1.24 -4.56 -1.42
C PHE A 35 0.15 -4.72 -2.03
N TYR A 36 1.00 -3.71 -1.82
CA TYR A 36 2.42 -3.75 -2.12
C TYR A 36 3.23 -3.08 -1.01
N SER A 37 4.49 -3.47 -0.86
CA SER A 37 5.41 -2.87 0.10
C SER A 37 6.86 -3.06 -0.32
N GLY A 38 7.76 -2.30 0.30
CA GLY A 38 9.19 -2.43 0.09
C GLY A 38 10.00 -1.50 0.97
N ALA A 39 11.29 -1.40 0.67
CA ALA A 39 12.21 -0.54 1.39
C ALA A 39 13.42 -0.15 0.55
N HIS A 40 14.03 0.98 0.88
CA HIS A 40 15.33 1.40 0.35
C HIS A 40 16.18 2.03 1.45
N ILE A 41 17.48 2.17 1.17
CA ILE A 41 18.45 2.77 2.08
C ILE A 41 19.18 3.88 1.33
N ASP A 42 19.10 5.09 1.85
CA ASP A 42 19.80 6.26 1.32
C ASP A 42 21.07 6.53 2.13
N ILE A 43 22.11 6.99 1.42
CA ILE A 43 23.41 7.33 1.99
C ILE A 43 23.62 8.83 1.87
N SER A 44 23.84 9.48 3.00
CA SER A 44 24.31 10.86 3.09
C SER A 44 25.75 10.85 3.61
N SER A 45 26.74 10.90 2.71
CA SER A 45 28.14 11.07 3.11
C SER A 45 28.38 12.51 3.57
N THR A 46 28.97 12.72 4.74
CA THR A 46 29.55 14.04 5.06
C THR A 46 31.00 14.05 4.56
N CYS A 47 31.33 15.06 3.73
CA CYS A 47 32.62 15.42 3.12
C CYS A 47 33.83 14.48 3.33
N LEU A 48 34.59 14.22 2.24
CA LEU A 48 35.82 13.41 2.00
C LEU A 48 36.88 13.23 3.13
N TRP A 49 36.71 13.86 4.28
CA TRP A 49 37.62 14.01 5.40
C TRP A 49 37.07 13.32 6.67
N SER A 50 35.75 13.06 6.75
CA SER A 50 35.17 12.19 7.77
C SER A 50 34.90 10.82 7.15
N SER A 51 35.61 9.79 7.63
CA SER A 51 35.42 8.39 7.21
C SER A 51 34.12 7.77 7.72
N LYS A 52 33.04 8.55 7.78
CA LYS A 52 31.76 8.15 8.37
C LYS A 52 30.61 8.54 7.46
N ASP A 53 29.79 7.55 7.13
CA ASP A 53 28.58 7.73 6.34
C ASP A 53 27.35 7.72 7.26
N TYR A 54 26.38 8.58 6.96
CA TYR A 54 25.06 8.55 7.57
C TYR A 54 24.11 7.84 6.63
N TYR A 55 23.26 7.00 7.21
CA TYR A 55 22.30 6.22 6.46
C TYR A 55 20.88 6.48 6.96
N THR A 56 19.94 6.46 6.04
CA THR A 56 18.51 6.53 6.32
C THR A 56 17.85 5.31 5.70
N LYS A 57 16.95 4.65 6.44
CA LYS A 57 16.13 3.56 5.89
C LYS A 57 14.68 4.00 5.79
N THR A 58 14.12 3.73 4.63
CA THR A 58 12.74 4.08 4.29
C THR A 58 11.98 2.80 4.00
N ALA A 59 10.82 2.63 4.62
CA ALA A 59 9.86 1.57 4.34
C ALA A 59 8.60 2.18 3.72
N TYR A 60 8.03 1.53 2.72
CA TYR A 60 6.77 1.95 2.12
C TYR A 60 5.77 0.79 2.04
N ALA A 61 4.49 1.10 2.15
CA ALA A 61 3.39 0.15 2.02
C ALA A 61 2.15 0.86 1.48
N GLY A 62 1.43 0.23 0.55
CA GLY A 62 0.27 0.84 -0.05
C GLY A 62 -0.68 -0.14 -0.72
N THR A 63 -1.78 0.39 -1.24
CA THR A 63 -2.80 -0.34 -2.00
C THR A 63 -3.01 0.29 -3.38
N ASN A 64 -3.38 -0.52 -4.37
CA ASN A 64 -3.72 -0.05 -5.71
C ASN A 64 -4.97 -0.79 -6.26
N GLY A 65 -6.07 -0.06 -6.37
CA GLY A 65 -7.37 -0.53 -6.82
C GLY A 65 -8.24 -1.13 -5.72
N TYR A 66 -8.02 -0.79 -4.44
CA TYR A 66 -8.82 -1.29 -3.32
C TYR A 66 -9.70 -0.20 -2.70
N ASN A 67 -11.01 -0.28 -2.97
CA ASN A 67 -11.98 0.76 -2.62
C ASN A 67 -12.86 0.41 -1.39
N LYS A 68 -12.38 -0.44 -0.48
CA LYS A 68 -13.10 -0.75 0.78
C LYS A 68 -12.34 -0.19 1.97
N PHE A 69 -12.98 -0.12 3.13
CA PHE A 69 -12.34 0.34 4.35
C PHE A 69 -11.17 -0.57 4.74
N HIS A 70 -9.97 -0.01 4.81
CA HIS A 70 -8.74 -0.73 5.16
C HIS A 70 -7.72 0.22 5.78
N TYR A 71 -6.68 -0.33 6.38
CA TYR A 71 -5.45 0.40 6.69
C TYR A 71 -4.26 -0.20 5.95
N VAL A 72 -3.26 0.63 5.71
CA VAL A 72 -1.89 0.24 5.40
C VAL A 72 -0.94 0.87 6.43
N ARG A 73 0.18 0.21 6.70
CA ARG A 73 1.18 0.66 7.68
C ARG A 73 2.56 0.23 7.19
N ALA A 74 3.50 1.17 7.16
CA ALA A 74 4.91 0.89 6.92
C ALA A 74 5.69 1.03 8.23
N THR A 75 6.62 0.12 8.49
CA THR A 75 7.50 0.20 9.67
C THR A 75 8.94 -0.17 9.33
N VAL A 76 9.88 0.45 10.04
CA VAL A 76 11.27 -0.02 10.13
C VAL A 76 11.46 -0.60 11.53
N GLY A 77 11.66 -1.91 11.61
CA GLY A 77 11.55 -2.70 12.83
C GLY A 77 10.18 -3.38 12.93
N ASN A 78 10.09 -4.43 13.77
CA ASN A 78 8.90 -5.27 13.86
C ASN A 78 8.03 -4.90 15.08
N PRO A 79 6.85 -4.28 14.88
CA PRO A 79 5.96 -3.92 15.97
C PRO A 79 5.25 -5.10 16.64
N THR A 80 5.31 -6.32 16.09
CA THR A 80 4.59 -7.49 16.64
C THR A 80 5.49 -8.43 17.44
N ASN A 81 6.80 -8.42 17.19
CA ASN A 81 7.73 -9.41 17.78
C ASN A 81 8.61 -8.84 18.90
N GLY A 82 8.33 -7.61 19.35
CA GLY A 82 9.12 -6.95 20.41
C GLY A 82 10.47 -6.39 19.94
N ASP A 83 10.77 -6.45 18.65
CA ASP A 83 11.93 -5.78 18.07
C ASP A 83 11.78 -4.26 18.20
N ALA A 84 12.91 -3.55 18.29
CA ALA A 84 12.90 -2.09 18.32
C ALA A 84 12.28 -1.53 17.02
N VAL A 85 11.22 -0.75 17.16
CA VAL A 85 10.59 -0.01 16.06
C VAL A 85 11.24 1.36 15.97
N TRP A 86 11.91 1.62 14.85
CA TRP A 86 12.68 2.85 14.63
C TRP A 86 11.89 3.90 13.85
N ALA A 87 10.95 3.47 13.01
CA ALA A 87 10.00 4.32 12.30
C ALA A 87 8.68 3.57 12.08
N ASP A 88 7.54 4.27 12.18
CA ASP A 88 6.21 3.67 12.10
C ASP A 88 5.14 4.70 11.72
N THR A 89 4.41 4.43 10.64
CA THR A 89 3.31 5.30 10.16
C THR A 89 2.02 5.13 10.96
N ARG A 90 1.97 4.12 11.85
CA ARG A 90 0.77 3.66 12.58
C ARG A 90 -0.32 3.18 11.62
N ARG A 91 -1.44 2.70 12.18
CA ARG A 91 -2.62 2.30 11.41
C ARG A 91 -3.48 3.54 11.16
N CYS A 92 -3.63 3.93 9.90
CA CYS A 92 -4.60 4.93 9.47
C CYS A 92 -5.57 4.29 8.49
N TYR A 93 -6.87 4.37 8.77
CA TYR A 93 -7.89 3.71 7.97
C TYR A 93 -8.46 4.65 6.90
N THR A 94 -8.70 4.11 5.71
CA THR A 94 -9.16 4.83 4.52
C THR A 94 -10.06 3.95 3.66
N TYR A 95 -10.85 4.58 2.78
CA TYR A 95 -11.69 3.92 1.76
C TYR A 95 -11.07 3.93 0.36
N ILE A 96 -9.94 4.61 0.20
CA ILE A 96 -9.27 4.83 -1.09
C ILE A 96 -7.86 4.25 -1.06
N ASP A 97 -7.29 4.06 -2.24
CA ASP A 97 -5.87 3.77 -2.41
C ASP A 97 -5.01 4.80 -1.66
N HIS A 98 -4.01 4.30 -0.95
CA HIS A 98 -3.08 5.14 -0.21
C HIS A 98 -1.73 4.44 -0.06
N GLU A 99 -0.67 5.24 0.05
CA GLU A 99 0.68 4.78 0.32
C GLU A 99 1.20 5.52 1.56
N TRP A 100 1.82 4.77 2.47
CA TRP A 100 2.48 5.30 3.66
C TRP A 100 3.97 5.02 3.63
N GLU A 101 4.75 6.03 4.01
CA GLU A 101 6.21 5.95 4.10
C GLU A 101 6.69 6.18 5.54
N ALA A 102 7.55 5.28 6.03
CA ALA A 102 8.20 5.36 7.33
C ALA A 102 9.71 5.49 7.15
N THR A 103 10.27 6.63 7.57
CA THR A 103 11.68 6.96 7.36
C THR A 103 12.39 7.14 8.69
N THR A 104 13.53 6.47 8.87
CA THR A 104 14.32 6.60 10.10
C THR A 104 15.04 7.95 10.14
N SER A 105 15.36 8.44 11.34
CA SER A 105 16.39 9.49 11.47
C SER A 105 17.72 9.01 10.87
N PRO A 106 18.58 9.91 10.36
CA PRO A 106 19.92 9.54 9.90
C PRO A 106 20.74 8.94 11.04
N LEU A 107 21.32 7.76 10.80
CA LEU A 107 22.14 7.06 11.78
C LEU A 107 23.56 6.93 11.28
N LEU A 108 24.50 7.20 12.19
CA LEU A 108 25.92 7.03 11.96
C LEU A 108 26.24 5.53 11.99
N CYS A 109 26.57 4.93 10.86
CA CYS A 109 26.99 3.53 10.82
C CYS A 109 28.51 3.45 10.63
N ASN A 110 29.20 2.84 11.60
CA ASN A 110 30.64 2.61 11.56
C ASN A 110 30.98 1.32 10.77
N GLY A 111 30.33 1.12 9.61
CA GLY A 111 30.39 -0.13 8.84
C GLY A 111 29.25 -0.34 7.84
N ALA A 112 29.10 -1.58 7.36
CA ALA A 112 28.19 -1.95 6.28
C ALA A 112 26.70 -1.68 6.60
N ARG A 113 25.94 -1.30 5.56
CA ARG A 113 24.48 -1.05 5.46
C ARG A 113 23.50 -2.01 6.16
N TRP A 114 23.98 -3.09 6.79
CA TRP A 114 23.19 -4.24 7.26
C TRP A 114 22.70 -4.14 8.72
N ASN A 115 23.08 -3.10 9.47
CA ASN A 115 22.67 -2.93 10.87
C ASN A 115 21.28 -2.28 11.05
N PHE A 116 20.53 -2.06 9.97
CA PHE A 116 19.17 -1.53 10.06
C PHE A 116 18.15 -2.63 10.33
N PRO A 117 17.18 -2.41 11.24
CA PRO A 117 16.05 -3.32 11.44
C PRO A 117 15.32 -3.60 10.13
N THR A 118 14.76 -4.80 10.01
CA THR A 118 13.94 -5.21 8.86
C THR A 118 12.77 -4.25 8.65
N ALA A 119 12.47 -3.92 7.40
CA ALA A 119 11.29 -3.13 7.05
C ALA A 119 10.09 -4.05 6.85
N TYR A 120 8.92 -3.61 7.29
CA TYR A 120 7.67 -4.36 7.17
C TYR A 120 6.57 -3.46 6.61
N GLY A 121 5.73 -4.05 5.77
CA GLY A 121 4.47 -3.48 5.37
C GLY A 121 3.34 -4.33 5.93
N PHE A 122 2.33 -3.69 6.50
CA PHE A 122 1.13 -4.32 7.00
C PHE A 122 -0.11 -3.72 6.33
N TYR A 123 -1.14 -4.55 6.23
CA TYR A 123 -2.48 -4.14 5.85
C TYR A 123 -3.51 -4.84 6.72
N GLY A 124 -4.72 -4.32 6.72
CA GLY A 124 -5.84 -5.03 7.29
C GLY A 124 -7.15 -4.29 7.15
N THR A 125 -8.21 -5.01 7.47
CA THR A 125 -9.54 -4.45 7.70
C THR A 125 -9.80 -4.43 9.20
N ASN A 126 -10.85 -3.72 9.65
CA ASN A 126 -11.38 -3.96 11.00
C ASN A 126 -11.90 -5.39 11.14
#